data_AF-A0A0L7LI00-F1
#
_entry.id   AF-A0A0L7LI00-F1
#
_cell.length_a   1.000
_cell.length_b   1.000
_cell.length_c   1.000
_cell.angle_alpha   90.00
_cell.angle_beta   90.00
_cell.angle_gamma   90.00
#
_symmetry.space_group_name_H-M   'P 1'
#
loop_
_entity.id
_entity.type
_entity.pdbx_description
1 polymer ?
#
loop_
_entity_poly.entity_id
_entity_poly.type
_entity_poly.pdbx_seq_one_letter_code
_entity_poly.pdbx_strand_id
1 'polypeptide(L)'
;MNEERNTLYVGAMDNLLLEASNVARCVSKGKSEPFECRNHIRVLQPLGDGKRLYVCGTNAHSPKDWVVYLNLTHLPRHEYVPGVGLGVAKCPYDPADNSTAVWVTEGNPGGLEAVYAGTNAEFTKADPVIFRNDLFDFSTETNFVGSFDVGEYVLFFFRETAVEFMNCGKAVYSRVARVCKHDTGGKHILSQNWATYLKARLNCSIPGEFPFYFDEIQSVYQMPADTSKFYAAFTTGASDGLVGSAICTFTMEDIQEAFAGRFKE
;
A
#
# COMPACT_ATOMS: atom_id res chain seq x y z
N MET A 1 9.47 3.52 -12.66
CA MET A 1 10.07 3.84 -13.98
C MET A 1 10.51 5.29 -13.93
N ASN A 2 11.69 5.64 -14.45
CA ASN A 2 12.14 7.01 -14.59
C ASN A 2 12.44 7.26 -16.08
N GLU A 3 11.51 7.91 -16.78
CA GLU A 3 11.61 8.16 -18.22
C GLU A 3 12.69 9.20 -18.55
N GLU A 4 12.84 10.25 -17.74
CA GLU A 4 13.87 11.30 -17.92
C GLU A 4 15.29 10.72 -17.94
N ARG A 5 15.51 9.67 -17.14
CA ARG A 5 16.79 8.96 -17.04
C ARG A 5 16.83 7.69 -17.88
N ASN A 6 15.81 7.41 -18.69
CA ASN A 6 15.66 6.17 -19.47
C ASN A 6 15.99 4.91 -18.65
N THR A 7 15.50 4.86 -17.40
CA THR A 7 15.88 3.83 -16.42
C THR A 7 14.64 3.17 -15.82
N LEU A 8 14.63 1.84 -15.84
CA LEU A 8 13.66 1.03 -15.11
C LEU A 8 14.33 0.38 -13.90
N TYR A 9 13.97 0.86 -12.70
CA TYR A 9 14.38 0.23 -11.44
C TYR A 9 13.48 -0.96 -11.14
N VAL A 10 14.08 -2.11 -10.81
CA VAL A 10 13.38 -3.36 -10.52
C VAL A 10 13.85 -3.91 -9.19
N GLY A 11 12.92 -4.10 -8.25
CA GLY A 11 13.17 -4.79 -6.99
C GLY A 11 13.12 -6.31 -7.20
N ALA A 12 14.06 -7.03 -6.59
CA ALA A 12 14.13 -8.48 -6.64
C ALA A 12 14.67 -9.04 -5.32
N MET A 13 14.80 -10.37 -5.24
CA MET A 13 15.37 -11.08 -4.09
C MET A 13 16.89 -10.84 -3.98
N ASP A 14 17.36 -10.46 -2.80
CA ASP A 14 18.77 -10.21 -2.44
C ASP A 14 19.53 -9.32 -3.45
N ASN A 15 18.81 -8.39 -4.08
CA ASN A 15 19.37 -7.47 -5.06
C ASN A 15 19.71 -6.11 -4.42
N LEU A 16 20.37 -5.22 -5.18
CA LEU A 16 20.82 -3.90 -4.72
C LEU A 16 21.89 -3.94 -3.62
N LEU A 17 22.59 -5.08 -3.46
CA LEU A 17 23.55 -5.32 -2.36
C LEU A 17 22.91 -5.22 -0.96
N LEU A 18 21.59 -5.39 -0.89
CA LEU A 18 20.80 -5.36 0.35
C LEU A 18 20.55 -6.79 0.81
N GLU A 19 21.55 -7.43 1.41
CA GLU A 19 21.42 -8.79 1.93
C GLU A 19 20.58 -8.86 3.21
N ALA A 20 19.93 -10.00 3.42
CA ALA A 20 19.12 -10.23 4.61
C ALA A 20 19.99 -10.37 5.87
N SER A 21 19.67 -9.61 6.92
CA SER A 21 20.48 -9.60 8.15
C SER A 21 20.07 -10.66 9.18
N ASN A 22 18.88 -11.24 9.09
CA ASN A 22 18.26 -12.06 10.15
C ASN A 22 17.86 -13.47 9.70
N VAL A 23 18.61 -14.06 8.76
CA VAL A 23 18.29 -15.36 8.13
C VAL A 23 18.09 -16.48 9.16
N ALA A 24 19.05 -16.68 10.07
CA ALA A 24 18.98 -17.75 11.08
C ALA A 24 17.74 -17.65 11.99
N ARG A 25 17.36 -16.43 12.38
CA ARG A 25 16.16 -16.18 13.20
C ARG A 25 14.86 -16.39 12.42
N CYS A 26 14.87 -16.09 11.12
CA CYS A 26 13.74 -16.38 10.25
C CYS A 26 13.55 -17.89 10.09
N VAL A 27 14.63 -18.62 9.82
CA VAL A 27 14.59 -20.10 9.69
C VAL A 27 14.15 -20.75 11.00
N SER A 28 14.61 -20.26 12.16
CA SER A 28 14.18 -20.79 13.46
C SER A 28 12.69 -20.59 13.74
N LYS A 29 12.01 -19.68 13.03
CA LYS A 29 10.55 -19.50 13.07
C LYS A 29 9.80 -20.40 12.08
N GLY A 30 10.47 -21.37 11.45
CA GLY A 30 9.87 -22.36 10.55
C GLY A 30 9.69 -21.88 9.11
N LYS A 31 10.38 -20.81 8.71
CA LYS A 31 10.30 -20.22 7.36
C LYS A 31 11.36 -20.78 6.43
N SER A 32 11.04 -20.84 5.13
CA SER A 32 11.90 -21.33 4.06
C SER A 32 13.15 -20.47 3.88
N GLU A 33 14.33 -21.05 4.11
CA GLU A 33 15.62 -20.37 3.87
C GLU A 33 15.85 -19.91 2.42
N PRO A 34 15.59 -20.73 1.38
CA PRO A 34 15.90 -20.34 0.00
C PRO A 34 15.00 -19.23 -0.55
N PHE A 35 13.84 -18.98 0.06
CA PHE A 35 12.86 -18.02 -0.44
C PHE A 35 12.39 -17.03 0.63
N GLU A 36 11.70 -17.49 1.68
CA GLU A 36 11.07 -16.60 2.67
C GLU A 36 12.10 -15.82 3.51
N CYS A 37 13.22 -16.44 3.87
CA CYS A 37 14.27 -15.81 4.68
C CYS A 37 15.32 -15.06 3.86
N ARG A 38 14.91 -14.52 2.71
CA ARG A 38 15.70 -13.61 1.87
C ARG A 38 15.17 -12.18 1.97
N ASN A 39 15.90 -11.21 1.43
CA ASN A 39 15.43 -9.84 1.35
C ASN A 39 14.74 -9.61 0.01
N HIS A 40 13.41 -9.50 0.02
CA HIS A 40 12.64 -9.17 -1.18
C HIS A 40 12.35 -7.69 -1.17
N ILE A 41 12.87 -6.96 -2.16
CA ILE A 41 12.57 -5.53 -2.32
C ILE A 41 11.11 -5.36 -2.75
N ARG A 42 10.35 -4.58 -1.99
CA ARG A 42 8.90 -4.37 -2.18
C ARG A 42 8.52 -2.93 -2.47
N VAL A 43 9.36 -1.97 -2.07
CA VAL A 43 9.12 -0.55 -2.31
C VAL A 43 10.36 0.07 -2.95
N LEU A 44 10.13 0.81 -4.03
CA LEU A 44 11.11 1.65 -4.70
C LEU A 44 10.42 2.98 -5.05
N GLN A 45 10.81 4.06 -4.39
CA GLN A 45 10.20 5.38 -4.58
C GLN A 45 11.29 6.46 -4.78
N PRO A 46 11.12 7.39 -5.73
CA PRO A 46 12.01 8.54 -5.84
C PRO A 46 11.79 9.50 -4.65
N LEU A 47 12.89 10.04 -4.12
CA LEU A 47 12.81 11.16 -3.17
C LEU A 47 12.65 12.49 -3.92
N GLY A 48 12.15 13.51 -3.23
CA GLY A 48 11.90 14.85 -3.81
C GLY A 48 13.15 15.55 -4.37
N ASP A 49 14.35 15.13 -3.96
CA ASP A 49 15.60 15.70 -4.46
C ASP A 49 16.02 15.24 -5.86
N GLY A 50 15.33 14.25 -6.44
CA GLY A 50 15.63 13.71 -7.77
C GLY A 50 17.02 13.05 -7.90
N LYS A 51 17.66 12.72 -6.78
CA LYS A 51 19.02 12.14 -6.69
C LYS A 51 19.05 10.80 -5.95
N ARG A 52 18.07 10.56 -5.07
CA ARG A 52 18.00 9.40 -4.20
C ARG A 52 16.73 8.58 -4.40
N LEU A 53 16.82 7.32 -4.01
CA LEU A 53 15.73 6.34 -3.99
C LEU A 53 15.50 5.86 -2.56
N TYR A 54 14.25 5.84 -2.16
CA TYR A 54 13.76 5.14 -0.99
C TYR A 54 13.51 3.69 -1.36
N VAL A 55 14.06 2.77 -0.58
CA VAL A 55 14.00 1.32 -0.81
C VAL A 55 13.54 0.64 0.45
N CYS A 56 12.55 -0.27 0.38
CA CYS A 56 12.14 -1.10 1.51
C CYS A 56 12.00 -2.56 1.08
N GLY A 57 12.46 -3.48 1.91
CA GLY A 57 12.41 -4.91 1.66
C GLY A 57 12.08 -5.74 2.89
N THR A 58 11.62 -6.97 2.65
CA THR A 58 11.16 -7.91 3.70
C THR A 58 12.26 -8.31 4.69
N ASN A 59 13.51 -8.28 4.25
CA ASN A 59 14.72 -8.55 5.05
C ASN A 59 14.57 -9.79 5.96
N ALA A 60 14.21 -10.93 5.38
CA ALA A 60 13.96 -12.20 6.08
C ALA A 60 12.95 -12.05 7.24
N HIS A 61 11.73 -11.62 6.92
CA HIS A 61 10.67 -11.35 7.90
C HIS A 61 11.13 -10.39 9.02
N SER A 62 11.88 -9.36 8.64
CA SER A 62 12.33 -8.29 9.54
C SER A 62 12.47 -6.99 8.76
N PRO A 63 11.37 -6.42 8.24
CA PRO A 63 11.35 -5.36 7.24
C PRO A 63 12.32 -4.23 7.55
N LYS A 64 13.04 -3.80 6.51
CA LYS A 64 14.06 -2.76 6.62
C LYS A 64 13.99 -1.85 5.40
N ASP A 65 14.26 -0.58 5.63
CA ASP A 65 14.31 0.46 4.63
C ASP A 65 15.68 1.14 4.58
N TRP A 66 15.96 1.71 3.41
CA TRP A 66 17.22 2.37 3.07
C TRP A 66 16.93 3.54 2.16
N VAL A 67 17.89 4.47 2.13
CA VAL A 67 18.02 5.44 1.05
C VAL A 67 19.32 5.16 0.33
N VAL A 68 19.27 5.12 -1.00
CA VAL A 68 20.42 4.92 -1.89
C VAL A 68 20.42 6.01 -2.95
N TYR A 69 21.56 6.24 -3.59
CA TYR A 69 21.60 7.10 -4.77
C TYR A 69 20.95 6.39 -5.97
N LEU A 70 20.56 7.16 -6.99
CA LEU A 70 19.95 6.64 -8.22
C LEU A 70 20.86 5.69 -9.04
N ASN A 71 22.17 5.70 -8.79
CA ASN A 71 23.13 4.74 -9.35
C ASN A 71 23.29 3.48 -8.46
N LEU A 72 22.40 3.28 -7.48
CA LEU A 72 22.33 2.12 -6.60
C LEU A 72 23.51 1.99 -5.62
N THR A 73 24.22 3.09 -5.33
CA THR A 73 25.24 3.11 -4.29
C THR A 73 24.67 3.57 -2.95
N HIS A 74 25.22 3.02 -1.86
CA HIS A 74 24.86 3.41 -0.50
C HIS A 74 25.26 4.84 -0.21
N LEU A 75 24.44 5.51 0.61
CA LEU A 75 24.82 6.77 1.22
C LEU A 75 26.04 6.58 2.14
N PRO A 76 26.92 7.59 2.24
CA PRO A 76 27.98 7.59 3.25
C PRO A 76 27.42 7.45 4.66
N ARG A 77 28.16 6.81 5.59
CA ARG A 77 27.69 6.60 6.98
C ARG A 77 27.34 7.88 7.76
N HIS A 78 27.84 9.04 7.32
CA HIS A 78 27.55 10.32 7.94
C HIS A 78 26.27 10.98 7.39
N GLU A 79 25.77 10.54 6.24
CA GLU A 79 24.48 10.99 5.69
C GLU A 79 23.36 10.14 6.30
N TYR A 80 22.79 10.63 7.40
CA TYR A 80 21.64 10.03 8.05
C TYR A 80 20.34 10.64 7.52
N VAL A 81 19.40 9.80 7.13
CA VAL A 81 18.03 10.22 6.79
C VAL A 81 17.13 9.88 7.97
N PRO A 82 16.59 10.88 8.69
CA PRO A 82 15.70 10.66 9.83
C PRO A 82 14.53 9.74 9.48
N GLY A 83 14.21 8.80 10.38
CA GLY A 83 13.10 7.87 10.20
C GLY A 83 13.40 6.67 9.28
N VAL A 84 14.59 6.58 8.67
CA VAL A 84 15.01 5.44 7.83
C VAL A 84 15.86 4.45 8.65
N GLY A 85 15.63 3.16 8.45
CA GLY A 85 16.38 2.04 9.03
C GLY A 85 15.49 0.92 9.60
N LEU A 86 14.23 1.23 9.94
CA LEU A 86 13.19 0.27 10.32
C LEU A 86 12.07 0.30 9.27
N GLY A 87 11.85 -0.85 8.60
CA GLY A 87 10.85 -0.98 7.54
C GLY A 87 9.48 -1.47 8.02
N VAL A 88 9.30 -1.67 9.32
CA VAL A 88 8.02 -2.12 9.91
C VAL A 88 6.90 -1.15 9.51
N ALA A 89 5.76 -1.70 9.09
CA ALA A 89 4.61 -0.97 8.52
C ALA A 89 4.88 -0.18 7.21
N LYS A 90 6.13 -0.12 6.72
CA LYS A 90 6.49 0.54 5.45
C LYS A 90 6.59 -0.44 4.29
N CYS A 91 6.89 -1.70 4.58
CA CYS A 91 6.86 -2.81 3.63
C CYS A 91 6.60 -4.13 4.39
N PRO A 92 6.16 -5.21 3.69
CA PRO A 92 5.66 -6.41 4.35
C PRO A 92 6.78 -7.26 4.94
N TYR A 93 6.41 -8.09 5.93
CA TYR A 93 7.27 -9.16 6.45
C TYR A 93 7.39 -10.32 5.47
N ASP A 94 6.26 -10.72 4.88
CA ASP A 94 6.16 -11.89 4.01
C ASP A 94 6.27 -11.49 2.54
N PRO A 95 7.12 -12.15 1.72
CA PRO A 95 7.22 -11.87 0.29
C PRO A 95 5.95 -12.20 -0.51
N ALA A 96 5.02 -12.97 0.03
CA ALA A 96 3.75 -13.27 -0.64
C ALA A 96 2.66 -12.20 -0.39
N ASP A 97 2.91 -11.25 0.52
CA ASP A 97 1.91 -10.25 0.89
C ASP A 97 1.79 -9.14 -0.15
N ASN A 98 0.54 -8.85 -0.53
CA ASN A 98 0.20 -7.72 -1.37
C ASN A 98 0.22 -6.42 -0.55
N SER A 99 1.11 -5.51 -0.93
CA SER A 99 1.34 -4.25 -0.23
C SER A 99 1.50 -3.11 -1.23
N THR A 100 1.37 -1.89 -0.76
CA THR A 100 1.56 -0.69 -1.57
C THR A 100 2.25 0.39 -0.75
N ALA A 101 3.00 1.27 -1.42
CA ALA A 101 3.56 2.45 -0.78
C ALA A 101 3.81 3.56 -1.81
N VAL A 102 3.65 4.80 -1.37
CA VAL A 102 3.93 6.01 -2.13
C VAL A 102 4.72 7.00 -1.27
N TRP A 103 5.72 7.66 -1.87
CA TRP A 103 6.47 8.72 -1.21
C TRP A 103 5.83 10.06 -1.52
N VAL A 104 5.48 10.82 -0.49
CA VAL A 104 4.77 12.11 -0.61
C VAL A 104 5.72 13.22 -0.16
N THR A 105 6.00 14.14 -1.08
CA THR A 105 6.95 15.25 -0.87
C THR A 105 6.28 16.49 -0.27
N GLU A 106 4.98 16.70 -0.53
CA GLU A 106 4.29 17.94 -0.20
C GLU A 106 2.91 17.68 0.46
N GLY A 107 2.46 18.63 1.29
CA GLY A 107 1.15 18.61 1.97
C GLY A 107 1.12 17.96 3.35
N ASN A 108 2.21 17.30 3.76
CA ASN A 108 2.32 16.70 5.09
C ASN A 108 2.53 17.76 6.20
N PRO A 109 2.21 17.44 7.47
CA PRO A 109 2.40 18.36 8.58
C PRO A 109 3.87 18.75 8.75
N GLY A 110 4.12 20.04 8.97
CA GLY A 110 5.48 20.57 9.09
C GLY A 110 6.27 20.62 7.78
N GLY A 111 5.66 20.34 6.63
CA GLY A 111 6.33 20.37 5.32
C GLY A 111 7.37 19.25 5.15
N LEU A 112 7.24 18.15 5.90
CA LEU A 112 8.17 17.03 5.89
C LEU A 112 7.75 15.97 4.86
N GLU A 113 8.70 15.42 4.12
CA GLU A 113 8.42 14.26 3.26
C GLU A 113 8.09 13.02 4.11
N ALA A 114 7.19 12.17 3.61
CA ALA A 114 6.80 10.95 4.31
C ALA A 114 6.42 9.82 3.35
N VAL A 115 6.70 8.58 3.77
CA VAL A 115 6.15 7.39 3.11
C VAL A 115 4.77 7.07 3.67
N TYR A 116 3.83 6.84 2.76
CA TYR A 116 2.51 6.31 3.05
C TYR A 116 2.49 4.87 2.57
N ALA A 117 2.14 3.91 3.44
CA ALA A 117 2.20 2.49 3.12
C ALA A 117 0.95 1.75 3.58
N GLY A 118 0.47 0.84 2.75
CA GLY A 118 -0.55 -0.15 3.06
C GLY A 118 0.10 -1.54 3.09
N THR A 119 0.20 -2.17 4.26
CA THR A 119 0.88 -3.46 4.39
C THR A 119 0.39 -4.24 5.61
N ASN A 120 0.75 -5.53 5.71
CA ASN A 120 0.58 -6.28 6.95
C ASN A 120 1.80 -6.02 7.85
N ALA A 121 1.57 -5.35 8.98
CA ALA A 121 2.62 -4.90 9.88
C ALA A 121 3.12 -5.98 10.86
N GLU A 122 2.49 -7.17 10.87
CA GLU A 122 2.89 -8.26 11.75
C GLU A 122 3.20 -9.54 10.98
N PHE A 123 4.14 -10.33 11.53
CA PHE A 123 4.52 -11.66 11.06
C PHE A 123 3.34 -12.65 11.00
N THR A 124 2.34 -12.48 11.87
CA THR A 124 1.11 -13.29 11.94
C THR A 124 0.11 -12.96 10.83
N LYS A 125 0.32 -11.84 10.11
CA LYS A 125 -0.62 -11.23 9.16
C LYS A 125 -1.93 -10.74 9.77
N ALA A 126 -2.01 -10.62 11.10
CA ALA A 126 -3.23 -10.21 11.80
C ALA A 126 -3.52 -8.69 11.68
N ASP A 127 -2.50 -7.88 11.40
CA ASP A 127 -2.59 -6.42 11.43
C ASP A 127 -2.27 -5.77 10.08
N PRO A 128 -3.21 -5.75 9.12
CA PRO A 128 -3.13 -4.85 7.99
C PRO A 128 -3.24 -3.41 8.46
N VAL A 129 -2.33 -2.56 7.98
CA VAL A 129 -2.21 -1.18 8.41
C VAL A 129 -2.07 -0.24 7.22
N ILE A 130 -2.70 0.93 7.33
CA ILE A 130 -2.32 2.12 6.56
C ILE A 130 -1.49 3.02 7.47
N PHE A 131 -0.22 3.22 7.12
CA PHE A 131 0.79 3.83 7.97
C PHE A 131 1.35 5.14 7.41
N ARG A 132 1.61 6.10 8.31
CA ARG A 132 2.51 7.24 8.09
C ARG A 132 3.05 7.79 9.41
N ASN A 133 4.37 7.75 9.61
CA ASN A 133 5.06 8.38 10.76
C ASN A 133 4.35 8.14 12.12
N ASP A 134 4.08 6.87 12.45
CA ASP A 134 3.39 6.42 13.67
C ASP A 134 1.88 6.66 13.73
N LEU A 135 1.25 7.19 12.67
CA LEU A 135 -0.19 7.07 12.48
C LEU A 135 -0.53 5.73 11.82
N PHE A 136 -1.44 4.99 12.42
CA PHE A 136 -1.94 3.72 11.89
C PHE A 136 -3.46 3.57 12.07
N ASP A 137 -4.08 2.84 11.16
CA ASP A 137 -5.41 2.25 11.37
C ASP A 137 -5.38 0.78 10.98
N PHE A 138 -6.06 -0.06 11.77
CA PHE A 138 -6.14 -1.49 11.54
C PHE A 138 -7.27 -1.77 10.56
N SER A 139 -6.97 -2.58 9.55
CA SER A 139 -7.98 -3.10 8.64
C SER A 139 -8.14 -4.61 8.80
N THR A 140 -9.19 -5.20 8.24
CA THR A 140 -9.40 -6.64 8.29
C THR A 140 -8.88 -7.30 7.01
N GLU A 141 -8.01 -8.30 7.11
CA GLU A 141 -7.56 -9.20 6.02
C GLU A 141 -7.49 -8.54 4.62
N THR A 142 -6.70 -7.47 4.49
CA THR A 142 -6.66 -6.67 3.27
C THR A 142 -5.56 -7.11 2.30
N ASN A 143 -5.85 -7.08 1.01
CA ASN A 143 -4.87 -7.18 -0.06
C ASN A 143 -4.78 -5.85 -0.80
N PHE A 144 -3.67 -5.12 -0.63
CA PHE A 144 -3.45 -3.83 -1.28
C PHE A 144 -3.02 -4.00 -2.74
N VAL A 145 -3.55 -3.15 -3.62
CA VAL A 145 -3.25 -3.19 -5.06
C VAL A 145 -2.63 -1.89 -5.58
N GLY A 146 -2.75 -0.78 -4.85
CA GLY A 146 -2.14 0.49 -5.24
C GLY A 146 -2.40 1.63 -4.26
N SER A 147 -1.57 2.66 -4.34
CA SER A 147 -1.72 3.91 -3.59
C SER A 147 -1.28 5.09 -4.45
N PHE A 148 -1.95 6.23 -4.28
CA PHE A 148 -1.74 7.41 -5.11
C PHE A 148 -1.77 8.69 -4.27
N ASP A 149 -0.84 9.58 -4.56
CA ASP A 149 -0.81 10.95 -4.06
C ASP A 149 -1.68 11.83 -4.98
N VAL A 150 -2.81 12.36 -4.47
CA VAL A 150 -3.73 13.18 -5.26
C VAL A 150 -4.24 14.38 -4.46
N GLY A 151 -3.76 15.57 -4.82
CA GLY A 151 -4.15 16.83 -4.17
C GLY A 151 -3.79 16.84 -2.68
N GLU A 152 -4.80 17.04 -1.82
CA GLU A 152 -4.65 17.06 -0.36
C GLU A 152 -4.75 15.67 0.30
N TYR A 153 -4.87 14.62 -0.51
CA TYR A 153 -5.18 13.27 -0.03
C TYR A 153 -4.17 12.24 -0.51
N VAL A 154 -4.09 11.14 0.23
CA VAL A 154 -3.51 9.88 -0.25
C VAL A 154 -4.63 8.86 -0.34
N LEU A 155 -4.73 8.19 -1.50
CA LEU A 155 -5.71 7.15 -1.76
C LEU A 155 -5.06 5.77 -1.69
N PHE A 156 -5.78 4.81 -1.14
CA PHE A 156 -5.38 3.40 -1.08
C PHE A 156 -6.46 2.52 -1.69
N PHE A 157 -6.05 1.63 -2.59
CA PHE A 157 -6.92 0.67 -3.25
C PHE A 157 -6.58 -0.73 -2.77
N PHE A 158 -7.59 -1.48 -2.33
CA PHE A 158 -7.41 -2.82 -1.79
C PHE A 158 -8.71 -3.62 -1.86
N ARG A 159 -8.64 -4.93 -1.62
CA ARG A 159 -9.79 -5.79 -1.33
C ARG A 159 -9.70 -6.33 0.08
N GLU A 160 -10.84 -6.52 0.72
CA GLU A 160 -10.94 -7.02 2.09
C GLU A 160 -12.16 -7.91 2.28
N THR A 161 -12.17 -8.71 3.35
CA THR A 161 -13.38 -9.43 3.77
C THR A 161 -14.49 -8.42 4.09
N ALA A 162 -15.64 -8.56 3.42
CA ALA A 162 -16.79 -7.68 3.55
C ALA A 162 -17.53 -7.95 4.88
N VAL A 163 -17.07 -7.32 5.96
CA VAL A 163 -17.68 -7.43 7.29
C VAL A 163 -19.18 -7.08 7.25
N GLU A 164 -19.56 -6.12 6.42
CA GLU A 164 -20.96 -5.71 6.29
C GLU A 164 -21.86 -6.73 5.58
N PHE A 165 -21.30 -7.76 4.96
CA PHE A 165 -22.04 -8.82 4.27
C PHE A 165 -22.06 -10.11 5.09
N MET A 166 -21.42 -10.15 6.27
CA MET A 166 -21.29 -11.37 7.08
C MET A 166 -22.63 -12.02 7.45
N ASN A 167 -23.70 -11.23 7.60
CA ASN A 167 -25.05 -11.74 7.88
C ASN A 167 -25.70 -12.46 6.67
N CYS A 168 -25.20 -12.21 5.46
CA CYS A 168 -25.70 -12.76 4.21
C CYS A 168 -24.76 -13.84 3.62
N GLY A 169 -23.51 -13.90 4.08
CA GLY A 169 -22.51 -14.85 3.65
C GLY A 169 -21.09 -14.34 3.84
N LYS A 170 -20.11 -15.03 3.26
CA LYS A 170 -18.74 -14.53 3.14
C LYS A 170 -18.58 -13.91 1.76
N ALA A 171 -18.21 -12.64 1.71
CA ALA A 171 -17.87 -11.94 0.48
C ALA A 171 -16.58 -11.14 0.68
N VAL A 172 -15.87 -10.87 -0.41
CA VAL A 172 -14.73 -9.96 -0.46
C VAL A 172 -15.21 -8.73 -1.20
N TYR A 173 -14.92 -7.53 -0.71
CA TYR A 173 -15.23 -6.28 -1.42
C TYR A 173 -13.98 -5.46 -1.70
N SER A 174 -14.00 -4.82 -2.85
CA SER A 174 -13.01 -3.83 -3.25
C SER A 174 -13.30 -2.48 -2.64
N ARG A 175 -12.25 -1.81 -2.18
CA ARG A 175 -12.30 -0.53 -1.48
C ARG A 175 -11.35 0.48 -2.08
N VAL A 176 -11.78 1.73 -1.99
CA VAL A 176 -10.89 2.89 -1.98
C VAL A 176 -10.96 3.52 -0.60
N ALA A 177 -9.81 3.76 0.00
CA ALA A 177 -9.69 4.54 1.22
C ALA A 177 -8.95 5.84 0.96
N ARG A 178 -9.23 6.83 1.81
CA ARG A 178 -8.67 8.19 1.74
C ARG A 178 -8.22 8.62 3.12
N VAL A 179 -7.05 9.26 3.17
CA VAL A 179 -6.54 10.00 4.34
C VAL A 179 -6.12 11.40 3.91
N CYS A 180 -6.27 12.39 4.78
CA CYS A 180 -5.76 13.74 4.54
C CYS A 180 -4.25 13.77 4.78
N LYS A 181 -3.50 14.43 3.89
CA LYS A 181 -2.06 14.63 4.09
C LYS A 181 -1.77 15.45 5.35
N HIS A 182 -2.60 16.44 5.67
CA HIS A 182 -2.42 17.26 6.86
C HIS A 182 -2.93 16.64 8.16
N ASP A 183 -3.40 15.37 8.15
CA ASP A 183 -3.87 14.70 9.37
C ASP A 183 -2.75 14.68 10.42
N THR A 184 -3.05 14.98 11.69
CA THR A 184 -2.08 14.93 12.80
C THR A 184 -2.49 13.93 13.88
N GLY A 185 -3.46 13.09 13.58
CA GLY A 185 -4.10 12.17 14.50
C GLY A 185 -5.10 12.83 15.44
N GLY A 186 -5.71 11.99 16.28
CA GLY A 186 -6.64 12.43 17.31
C GLY A 186 -5.97 13.07 18.52
N LYS A 187 -6.76 13.42 19.54
CA LYS A 187 -6.25 13.96 20.81
C LYS A 187 -5.87 12.83 21.77
N HIS A 188 -4.87 13.09 22.61
CA HIS A 188 -4.44 12.20 23.69
C HIS A 188 -4.15 10.77 23.22
N ILE A 189 -5.00 9.81 23.60
CA ILE A 189 -4.82 8.38 23.34
C ILE A 189 -4.95 8.01 21.86
N LEU A 190 -5.62 8.84 21.05
CA LEU A 190 -5.83 8.64 19.61
C LEU A 190 -4.80 9.39 18.75
N SER A 191 -3.75 9.93 19.37
CA SER A 191 -2.70 10.70 18.65
C SER A 191 -1.94 9.87 17.62
N GLN A 192 -1.98 8.54 17.73
CA GLN A 192 -1.39 7.59 16.79
C GLN A 192 -2.40 6.99 15.81
N ASN A 193 -3.65 7.47 15.80
CA ASN A 193 -4.70 7.01 14.91
C ASN A 193 -5.07 8.10 13.91
N TRP A 194 -5.38 7.71 12.67
CA TRP A 194 -5.90 8.64 11.67
C TRP A 194 -7.21 9.27 12.15
N ALA A 195 -7.31 10.60 12.04
CA ALA A 195 -8.54 11.33 12.32
C ALA A 195 -9.43 11.50 11.08
N THR A 196 -8.88 11.26 9.88
CA THR A 196 -9.50 11.54 8.59
C THR A 196 -9.66 10.32 7.68
N TYR A 197 -9.37 9.13 8.20
CA TYR A 197 -9.50 7.89 7.44
C TYR A 197 -10.95 7.59 7.11
N LEU A 198 -11.23 7.42 5.80
CA LEU A 198 -12.52 6.97 5.28
C LEU A 198 -12.29 5.87 4.24
N LYS A 199 -13.22 4.93 4.11
CA LYS A 199 -13.25 3.95 3.01
C LYS A 199 -14.64 3.81 2.38
N ALA A 200 -14.67 3.54 1.08
CA ALA A 200 -15.89 3.31 0.30
C ALA A 200 -15.75 2.06 -0.57
N ARG A 201 -16.88 1.40 -0.89
CA ARG A 201 -16.92 0.26 -1.82
C ARG A 201 -16.74 0.75 -3.25
N LEU A 202 -15.88 0.07 -4.02
CA LEU A 202 -15.79 0.25 -5.47
C LEU A 202 -16.84 -0.61 -6.16
N ASN A 203 -17.66 0.01 -7.00
CA ASN A 203 -18.69 -0.70 -7.76
C ASN A 203 -18.20 -0.98 -9.19
N CYS A 204 -17.85 -2.23 -9.47
CA CYS A 204 -17.60 -2.72 -10.82
C CYS A 204 -18.65 -3.79 -11.16
N SER A 205 -19.66 -3.42 -11.94
CA SER A 205 -20.78 -4.31 -12.25
C SER A 205 -21.36 -4.12 -13.64
N ILE A 206 -21.93 -5.18 -14.21
CA ILE A 206 -22.80 -5.08 -15.37
C ILE A 206 -24.19 -4.63 -14.89
N PRO A 207 -24.75 -3.53 -15.43
CA PRO A 207 -26.06 -3.03 -15.01
C PRO A 207 -27.18 -3.99 -15.43
N GLY A 208 -28.25 -4.04 -14.63
CA GLY A 208 -29.42 -4.88 -14.86
C GLY A 208 -30.36 -4.84 -13.65
N GLU A 209 -31.50 -5.55 -13.74
CA GLU A 209 -32.41 -5.72 -12.58
C GLU A 209 -31.68 -6.39 -11.41
N PHE A 210 -30.78 -7.33 -11.73
CA PHE A 210 -29.83 -7.94 -10.80
C PHE A 210 -28.41 -7.67 -11.32
N PRO A 211 -27.72 -6.62 -10.82
CA PRO A 211 -26.38 -6.31 -11.27
C PRO A 211 -25.41 -7.46 -11.01
N PHE A 212 -24.54 -7.75 -11.98
CA PHE A 212 -23.49 -8.76 -11.85
C PHE A 212 -22.18 -8.09 -11.44
N TYR A 213 -21.69 -8.36 -10.22
CA TYR A 213 -20.55 -7.68 -9.62
C TYR A 213 -19.23 -8.43 -9.85
N PHE A 214 -18.16 -7.67 -10.08
CA PHE A 214 -16.78 -8.13 -10.03
C PHE A 214 -16.15 -7.52 -8.78
N ASP A 215 -16.24 -8.23 -7.67
CA ASP A 215 -15.99 -7.65 -6.34
C ASP A 215 -14.51 -7.66 -5.91
N GLU A 216 -13.63 -8.39 -6.60
CA GLU A 216 -12.23 -8.54 -6.21
C GLU A 216 -11.27 -7.76 -7.12
N ILE A 217 -10.81 -6.58 -6.66
CA ILE A 217 -9.81 -5.77 -7.36
C ILE A 217 -8.45 -6.46 -7.33
N GLN A 218 -7.79 -6.50 -8.49
CA GLN A 218 -6.49 -7.14 -8.69
C GLN A 218 -5.37 -6.14 -8.94
N SER A 219 -5.66 -5.02 -9.59
CA SER A 219 -4.69 -3.96 -9.89
C SER A 219 -5.41 -2.64 -10.16
N VAL A 220 -4.71 -1.54 -9.96
CA VAL A 220 -5.17 -0.19 -10.27
C VAL A 220 -4.05 0.60 -10.94
N TYR A 221 -4.42 1.43 -11.90
CA TYR A 221 -3.52 2.29 -12.66
C TYR A 221 -4.11 3.69 -12.77
N GLN A 222 -3.25 4.69 -12.61
CA GLN A 222 -3.55 6.09 -12.85
C GLN A 222 -2.63 6.58 -13.96
N MET A 223 -3.18 7.33 -14.93
CA MET A 223 -2.36 7.90 -15.99
C MET A 223 -1.52 9.07 -15.42
N PRO A 224 -0.20 9.14 -15.70
CA PRO A 224 0.62 10.26 -15.24
C PRO A 224 0.12 11.64 -15.70
N ALA A 225 -0.50 11.70 -16.89
CA ALA A 225 -1.05 12.94 -17.45
C ALA A 225 -2.47 13.28 -16.97
N ASP A 226 -3.17 12.33 -16.33
CA ASP A 226 -4.55 12.51 -15.87
C ASP A 226 -4.73 11.88 -14.50
N THR A 227 -4.59 12.71 -13.46
CA THR A 227 -4.77 12.30 -12.06
C THR A 227 -6.23 12.20 -11.65
N SER A 228 -7.18 12.51 -12.55
CA SER A 228 -8.61 12.51 -12.24
C SER A 228 -9.27 11.15 -12.43
N LYS A 229 -8.58 10.16 -13.01
CA LYS A 229 -9.14 8.84 -13.34
C LYS A 229 -8.27 7.69 -12.86
N PHE A 230 -8.94 6.62 -12.44
CA PHE A 230 -8.34 5.37 -12.00
C PHE A 230 -8.94 4.22 -12.82
N TYR A 231 -8.06 3.40 -13.40
CA TYR A 231 -8.42 2.22 -14.16
C TYR A 231 -8.08 1.00 -13.33
N ALA A 232 -9.08 0.16 -13.03
CA ALA A 232 -8.88 -0.99 -12.16
C ALA A 232 -9.42 -2.27 -12.76
N ALA A 233 -8.66 -3.35 -12.59
CA ALA A 233 -9.02 -4.69 -13.02
C ALA A 233 -9.65 -5.45 -11.86
N PHE A 234 -10.78 -6.10 -12.10
CA PHE A 234 -11.55 -6.85 -11.11
C PHE A 234 -11.81 -8.27 -11.58
N THR A 235 -11.98 -9.18 -10.62
CA THR A 235 -12.41 -10.57 -10.85
C THR A 235 -13.67 -10.87 -10.04
N THR A 236 -14.38 -11.92 -10.43
CA THR A 236 -15.42 -12.54 -9.59
C THR A 236 -14.80 -13.22 -8.37
N GLY A 237 -15.62 -13.52 -7.36
CA GLY A 237 -15.17 -14.21 -6.16
C GLY A 237 -14.73 -15.64 -6.48
N ALA A 238 -13.63 -16.10 -5.87
CA ALA A 238 -13.13 -17.47 -6.08
C ALA A 238 -14.17 -18.56 -5.72
N SER A 239 -15.14 -18.23 -4.87
CA SER A 239 -16.23 -19.11 -4.43
C SER A 239 -17.45 -19.13 -5.35
N ASP A 240 -17.54 -18.25 -6.35
CA ASP A 240 -18.77 -18.03 -7.11
C ASP A 240 -19.00 -19.07 -8.23
N GLY A 241 -18.03 -19.97 -8.46
CA GLY A 241 -18.07 -21.01 -9.50
C GLY A 241 -18.00 -20.50 -10.94
N LEU A 242 -18.36 -19.23 -11.17
CA LEU A 242 -18.19 -18.49 -12.41
C LEU A 242 -16.94 -17.61 -12.32
N VAL A 243 -15.96 -17.88 -13.19
CA VAL A 243 -14.76 -17.05 -13.31
C VAL A 243 -14.97 -15.98 -14.37
N GLY A 244 -14.90 -14.72 -13.97
CA GLY A 244 -15.01 -13.57 -14.86
C GLY A 244 -14.06 -12.46 -14.44
N SER A 245 -13.72 -11.58 -15.39
CA SER A 245 -12.92 -10.39 -15.12
C SER A 245 -13.48 -9.18 -15.86
N ALA A 246 -13.29 -8.00 -15.28
CA ALA A 246 -13.72 -6.73 -15.84
C ALA A 246 -12.68 -5.64 -15.61
N ILE A 247 -12.72 -4.59 -16.44
CA ILE A 247 -11.97 -3.36 -16.21
C ILE A 247 -12.99 -2.24 -16.01
N CYS A 248 -12.92 -1.57 -14.86
CA CYS A 248 -13.76 -0.42 -14.54
C CYS A 248 -12.91 0.84 -14.39
N THR A 249 -13.51 1.98 -14.69
CA THR A 249 -12.89 3.31 -14.54
C THR A 249 -13.65 4.06 -13.45
N PHE A 250 -12.92 4.72 -12.56
CA PHE A 250 -13.47 5.56 -11.49
C PHE A 250 -12.89 6.96 -11.60
N THR A 251 -13.74 7.98 -11.52
CA THR A 251 -13.26 9.36 -11.49
C THR A 251 -13.04 9.83 -10.05
N MET A 252 -12.16 10.82 -9.88
CA MET A 252 -11.94 11.45 -8.59
C MET A 252 -13.22 12.14 -8.08
N GLU A 253 -14.06 12.64 -8.98
CA GLU A 253 -15.35 13.25 -8.63
C GLU A 253 -16.29 12.23 -7.98
N ASP A 254 -16.49 11.06 -8.60
CA ASP A 254 -17.33 9.99 -8.05
C ASP A 254 -16.81 9.49 -6.69
N ILE A 255 -15.49 9.38 -6.55
CA ILE A 255 -14.84 8.98 -5.30
C ILE A 255 -15.11 10.02 -4.20
N GLN A 256 -15.02 11.31 -4.52
CA GLN A 256 -15.29 12.38 -3.54
C GLN A 256 -16.77 12.45 -3.18
N GLU A 257 -17.67 12.24 -4.14
CA GLU A 257 -19.12 12.15 -3.87
C GLU A 257 -19.43 11.02 -2.90
N ALA A 258 -18.81 9.84 -3.08
CA ALA A 258 -18.97 8.73 -2.16
C ALA A 258 -18.52 9.07 -0.73
N PHE A 259 -17.39 9.79 -0.58
CA PHE A 259 -16.90 10.23 0.73
C PHE A 259 -17.69 11.39 1.36
N ALA A 260 -18.40 12.18 0.55
CA ALA A 260 -19.31 13.23 1.01
C ALA A 260 -20.73 12.71 1.30
N GLY A 261 -21.01 11.46 0.91
CA GLY A 261 -22.30 10.80 1.08
C GLY A 261 -22.60 10.40 2.52
N ARG A 262 -23.61 9.53 2.68
CA ARG A 262 -24.02 9.03 3.99
C ARG A 262 -23.04 8.01 4.53
N PHE A 263 -22.75 8.12 5.82
CA PHE A 263 -22.02 7.10 6.56
C PHE A 263 -22.89 5.87 6.78
N LYS A 264 -22.24 4.71 6.78
CA LYS A 264 -22.86 3.45 7.19
C LYS A 264 -22.66 3.29 8.69
N GLU A 265 -23.76 3.05 9.40
CA GLU A 265 -23.81 2.72 10.83
C GLU A 265 -24.05 1.23 11.04
#